data_AF-A0A923YPS0-F1
#
_entry.id   AF-A0A923YPS0-F1
#
_cell.length_a   1.000
_cell.length_b   1.000
_cell.length_c   1.000
_cell.angle_alpha   90.00
_cell.angle_beta   90.00
_cell.angle_gamma   90.00
#
_symmetry.space_group_name_H-M   'P 1'
#
loop_
_entity.id
_entity.type
_entity.pdbx_description
1 polymer ?
#
loop_
_entity_poly.entity_id
_entity_poly.type
_entity_poly.pdbx_seq_one_letter_code
_entity_poly.pdbx_strand_id
1 'polypeptide(L)'
;KSARVMKKAVAHLIPFIEAAKEVGARPKGKIVMATVKGDVHDIGKNIVGVVLQCNGYEVIDLGVMVPWSKILEVAKTEDADIIGLSGLITPSLDEMVTVAEEMKRAEFKIPLLIGGATTSKVHTALRIDPAYDGPVIYVLDASRAVGVASQLLSDTQAEPFIAATATDYQHVRDVRAGKEQSVLLNLADARANAFQPDMSDKAPPPEQPGVHVFPEWDLADLLEVFDWTPFFRAWELAGNFPAILDDEVVGESAQSLYADAKAMLKRIIDEKWLTAKGVAGFWPCHRNEDDVELYLPDEERHVRLPFLRQQIRKSRTRANMCLADFIDPAGDWIGGFAVGIHGIEPHLERFRADHDDYSDILLKALADRFAEAFAERLHQHVRTTLWAYAPGEQLTNEALVREQYRGIRPAPGYPACPDHSLKPILFELLNATENTGITLTESQAMLPTAAVSGFYFAHPESQYFGVARIGRDQVEDYAARRGADIATTERWLRPNLD
;
A
#
# COMPACT_ATOMS: atom_id res chain seq x y z
N LYS A 1 9.25 20.79 -8.47
CA LYS A 1 9.32 21.90 -9.45
C LYS A 1 10.75 22.28 -9.85
N SER A 2 11.65 22.63 -8.92
CA SER A 2 13.04 23.03 -9.23
C SER A 2 13.84 21.95 -9.97
N ALA A 3 13.69 20.68 -9.57
CA ALA A 3 14.33 19.54 -10.23
C ALA A 3 14.04 19.45 -11.73
N ARG A 4 12.80 19.75 -12.15
CA ARG A 4 12.41 19.77 -13.56
C ARG A 4 13.19 20.82 -14.35
N VAL A 5 13.36 22.02 -13.79
CA VAL A 5 14.15 23.08 -14.43
C VAL A 5 15.61 22.64 -14.54
N MET A 6 16.17 22.08 -13.45
CA MET A 6 17.52 21.54 -13.44
C MET A 6 17.71 20.43 -14.48
N LYS A 7 16.84 19.41 -14.52
CA LYS A 7 16.93 18.30 -15.47
C LYS A 7 16.78 18.77 -16.92
N LYS A 8 15.84 19.66 -17.22
CA LYS A 8 15.71 20.25 -18.56
C LYS A 8 16.95 21.03 -18.97
N ALA A 9 17.52 21.83 -18.05
CA ALA A 9 18.77 22.55 -18.29
C ALA A 9 19.95 21.58 -18.51
N VAL A 10 20.10 20.56 -17.66
CA VAL A 10 21.15 19.54 -17.79
C VAL A 10 20.99 18.77 -19.09
N ALA A 11 19.78 18.29 -19.44
CA ALA A 11 19.51 17.59 -20.69
C ALA A 11 19.86 18.42 -21.92
N HIS A 12 19.58 19.74 -21.88
CA HIS A 12 19.99 20.66 -22.93
C HIS A 12 21.51 20.86 -22.98
N LEU A 13 22.17 20.90 -21.82
CA LEU A 13 23.61 21.13 -21.71
C LEU A 13 24.45 19.86 -21.95
N ILE A 14 23.92 18.65 -21.76
CA ILE A 14 24.65 17.37 -21.91
C ILE A 14 25.38 17.29 -23.26
N PRO A 15 24.76 17.55 -24.43
CA PRO A 15 25.47 17.50 -25.71
C PRO A 15 26.67 18.46 -25.77
N PHE A 16 26.57 19.62 -25.12
CA PHE A 16 27.65 20.61 -25.06
C PHE A 16 28.72 20.22 -24.03
N ILE A 17 28.33 19.68 -22.88
CA ILE A 17 29.24 19.16 -21.85
C ILE A 17 30.02 17.96 -22.37
N GLU A 18 29.36 17.04 -23.08
CA GLU A 18 30.00 15.89 -23.72
C GLU A 18 30.96 16.30 -24.82
N ALA A 19 30.60 17.31 -25.62
CA ALA A 19 31.50 17.91 -26.61
C ALA A 19 32.66 18.72 -25.98
N ALA A 20 32.47 19.23 -24.76
CA ALA A 20 33.44 20.04 -24.02
C ALA A 20 34.20 19.27 -22.93
N LYS A 21 34.09 17.94 -22.87
CA LYS A 21 34.67 17.13 -21.78
C LYS A 21 36.18 17.38 -21.60
N GLU A 22 36.53 18.10 -20.53
CA GLU A 22 37.69 17.72 -19.71
C GLU A 22 37.31 16.49 -18.87
N VAL A 23 38.23 15.53 -18.80
CA VAL A 23 38.10 14.29 -18.04
C VAL A 23 38.05 14.62 -16.54
N GLY A 24 36.92 14.43 -15.84
CA GLY A 24 36.96 14.35 -14.36
C GLY A 24 35.79 14.84 -13.49
N ALA A 25 34.68 15.38 -14.02
CA ALA A 25 33.54 15.73 -13.15
C ALA A 25 32.88 14.46 -12.58
N ARG A 26 33.12 14.16 -11.30
CA ARG A 26 32.57 12.98 -10.61
C ARG A 26 31.32 13.36 -9.81
N PRO A 27 30.26 12.53 -9.82
CA PRO A 27 29.12 12.71 -8.93
C PRO A 27 29.55 12.57 -7.46
N LYS A 28 28.75 13.10 -6.53
CA LYS A 28 29.02 12.94 -5.08
C LYS A 28 28.94 11.49 -4.62
N GLY A 29 28.22 10.67 -5.38
CA GLY A 29 28.05 9.24 -5.19
C GLY A 29 27.00 8.72 -6.15
N LYS A 30 27.01 7.43 -6.39
CA LYS A 30 26.08 6.71 -7.26
C LYS A 30 25.17 5.80 -6.43
N ILE A 31 23.87 5.93 -6.63
CA ILE A 31 22.85 5.24 -5.85
C ILE A 31 21.95 4.43 -6.79
N VAL A 32 21.89 3.12 -6.58
CA VAL A 32 20.91 2.25 -7.25
C VAL A 32 19.64 2.25 -6.43
N MET A 33 18.50 2.55 -7.06
CA MET A 33 17.19 2.56 -6.41
C MET A 33 16.23 1.60 -7.12
N ALA A 34 15.45 0.85 -6.34
CA ALA A 34 14.46 -0.07 -6.90
C ALA A 34 13.23 -0.20 -5.98
N THR A 35 12.04 -0.32 -6.57
CA THR A 35 10.91 -0.94 -5.88
C THR A 35 11.06 -2.45 -5.99
N VAL A 36 11.02 -3.13 -4.85
CA VAL A 36 11.36 -4.56 -4.75
C VAL A 36 10.40 -5.46 -5.55
N LYS A 37 10.83 -6.70 -5.79
CA LYS A 37 10.10 -7.71 -6.53
C LYS A 37 8.63 -7.83 -6.08
N GLY A 38 7.72 -7.92 -7.06
CA GLY A 38 6.29 -8.09 -6.83
C GLY A 38 5.54 -6.83 -6.37
N ASP A 39 6.24 -5.73 -6.06
CA ASP A 39 5.64 -4.44 -5.73
C ASP A 39 5.78 -3.45 -6.89
N VAL A 40 4.76 -2.61 -7.06
CA VAL A 40 4.51 -1.80 -8.25
C VAL A 40 4.48 -0.30 -7.97
N HIS A 41 4.47 0.10 -6.70
CA HIS A 41 4.30 1.50 -6.33
C HIS A 41 5.65 2.22 -6.25
N ASP A 42 5.74 3.39 -6.88
CA ASP A 42 7.00 4.11 -7.03
C ASP A 42 6.93 5.61 -6.70
N ILE A 43 5.78 6.17 -6.32
CA ILE A 43 5.62 7.61 -6.07
C ILE A 43 6.68 8.12 -5.08
N GLY A 44 6.77 7.49 -3.90
CA GLY A 44 7.76 7.86 -2.88
C GLY A 44 9.21 7.66 -3.35
N LYS A 45 9.49 6.56 -4.06
CA LYS A 45 10.82 6.30 -4.65
C LYS A 45 11.22 7.40 -5.62
N ASN A 46 10.30 7.84 -6.48
CA ASN A 46 10.57 8.86 -7.49
C ASN A 46 10.83 10.22 -6.83
N ILE A 47 10.11 10.56 -5.76
CA ILE A 47 10.39 11.77 -4.96
C ILE A 47 11.81 11.70 -4.37
N VAL A 48 12.18 10.59 -3.73
CA VAL A 48 13.53 10.40 -3.16
C VAL A 48 14.61 10.51 -4.23
N GLY A 49 14.44 9.84 -5.39
CA GLY A 49 15.39 9.88 -6.49
C GLY A 49 15.59 11.30 -7.04
N VAL A 50 14.50 12.05 -7.21
CA VAL A 50 14.54 13.46 -7.64
C VAL A 50 15.28 14.34 -6.61
N VAL A 51 14.99 14.16 -5.33
CA VAL A 51 15.63 14.92 -4.23
C VAL A 51 17.13 14.62 -4.15
N LEU A 52 17.55 13.36 -4.31
CA LEU A 52 18.96 12.97 -4.37
C LEU A 52 19.66 13.58 -5.60
N GLN A 53 19.06 13.51 -6.78
CA GLN A 53 19.62 14.11 -8.00
C GLN A 53 19.81 15.63 -7.85
N CYS A 54 18.89 16.33 -7.18
CA CYS A 54 19.03 17.77 -6.90
C CYS A 54 20.22 18.11 -6.00
N ASN A 55 20.77 17.12 -5.28
CA ASN A 55 21.90 17.28 -4.38
C ASN A 55 23.22 16.79 -4.97
N GLY A 56 23.25 16.44 -6.27
CA GLY A 56 24.46 16.05 -6.99
C GLY A 56 24.84 14.58 -6.92
N TYR A 57 23.90 13.72 -6.52
CA TYR A 57 24.05 12.26 -6.62
C TYR A 57 23.62 11.78 -8.00
N GLU A 58 24.28 10.75 -8.49
CA GLU A 58 23.81 9.97 -9.63
C GLU A 58 22.84 8.91 -9.12
N VAL A 59 21.62 8.88 -9.66
CA VAL A 59 20.58 7.93 -9.26
C VAL A 59 20.21 7.05 -10.44
N ILE A 60 20.41 5.74 -10.28
CA ILE A 60 20.03 4.70 -11.24
C ILE A 60 18.75 4.05 -10.73
N ASP A 61 17.62 4.50 -11.27
CA ASP A 61 16.31 3.96 -10.93
C ASP A 61 16.00 2.74 -11.82
N LEU A 62 15.93 1.57 -11.20
CA LEU A 62 15.64 0.29 -11.87
C LEU A 62 14.13 0.08 -12.11
N GLY A 63 13.28 0.99 -11.61
CA GLY A 63 11.83 0.89 -11.73
C GLY A 63 11.22 0.02 -10.63
N VAL A 64 10.23 -0.78 -11.01
CA VAL A 64 9.38 -1.56 -10.10
C VAL A 64 9.42 -3.05 -10.40
N MET A 65 8.98 -3.86 -9.44
CA MET A 65 9.04 -5.33 -9.49
C MET A 65 10.45 -5.86 -9.79
N VAL A 66 11.49 -5.20 -9.28
CA VAL A 66 12.87 -5.52 -9.64
C VAL A 66 13.37 -6.71 -8.80
N PRO A 67 13.81 -7.83 -9.41
CA PRO A 67 14.37 -8.95 -8.66
C PRO A 67 15.71 -8.58 -8.02
N TRP A 68 15.99 -9.16 -6.85
CA TRP A 68 17.25 -8.94 -6.12
C TRP A 68 18.49 -9.14 -7.01
N SER A 69 18.45 -10.12 -7.90
CA SER A 69 19.57 -10.46 -8.79
C SER A 69 19.93 -9.29 -9.70
N LYS A 70 18.92 -8.58 -10.24
CA LYS A 70 19.14 -7.41 -11.08
C LYS A 70 19.63 -6.20 -10.28
N ILE A 71 19.12 -6.03 -9.06
CA ILE A 71 19.57 -4.94 -8.16
C ILE A 71 21.06 -5.09 -7.88
N LEU A 72 21.50 -6.29 -7.49
CA LEU A 72 22.90 -6.57 -7.17
C LEU A 72 23.79 -6.57 -8.41
N GLU A 73 23.30 -7.11 -9.54
CA GLU A 73 24.01 -7.04 -10.83
C GLU A 73 24.32 -5.60 -11.18
N VAL A 74 23.30 -4.72 -11.21
CA VAL A 74 23.49 -3.33 -11.62
C VAL A 74 24.34 -2.57 -10.60
N ALA A 75 24.12 -2.78 -9.30
CA ALA A 75 24.95 -2.16 -8.27
C ALA A 75 26.44 -2.50 -8.43
N LYS A 76 26.75 -3.73 -8.86
CA LYS A 76 28.12 -4.16 -9.15
C LYS A 76 28.66 -3.61 -10.47
N THR A 77 27.88 -3.67 -11.55
CA THR A 77 28.35 -3.21 -12.87
C THR A 77 28.55 -1.71 -12.93
N GLU A 78 27.78 -0.97 -12.13
CA GLU A 78 27.81 0.48 -12.08
C GLU A 78 28.73 1.02 -10.97
N ASP A 79 29.36 0.15 -10.17
CA ASP A 79 30.14 0.55 -8.99
C ASP A 79 29.34 1.49 -8.08
N ALA A 80 28.11 1.08 -7.72
CA ALA A 80 27.22 1.87 -6.89
C ALA A 80 27.75 2.00 -5.45
N ASP A 81 27.62 3.19 -4.88
CA ASP A 81 28.03 3.48 -3.51
C ASP A 81 26.94 3.15 -2.48
N ILE A 82 25.67 3.10 -2.90
CA ILE A 82 24.50 2.82 -2.05
C ILE A 82 23.44 2.06 -2.85
N ILE A 83 22.76 1.10 -2.22
CA ILE A 83 21.52 0.50 -2.72
C ILE A 83 20.34 1.01 -1.89
N GLY A 84 19.26 1.48 -2.53
CA GLY A 84 18.02 1.90 -1.89
C GLY A 84 16.82 1.07 -2.34
N LEU A 85 16.08 0.52 -1.37
CA LEU A 85 14.89 -0.30 -1.62
C LEU A 85 13.61 0.41 -1.19
N SER A 86 12.57 0.28 -2.02
CA SER A 86 11.23 0.78 -1.75
C SER A 86 10.19 -0.35 -1.73
N GLY A 87 9.20 -0.25 -0.84
CA GLY A 87 8.06 -1.17 -0.78
C GLY A 87 6.83 -0.53 -0.12
N LEU A 88 5.65 -0.84 -0.64
CA LEU A 88 4.34 -0.40 -0.18
C LEU A 88 3.56 -1.50 0.54
N ILE A 89 3.64 -2.75 0.09
CA ILE A 89 2.84 -3.86 0.63
C ILE A 89 3.64 -4.73 1.61
N THR A 90 2.96 -5.52 2.45
CA THR A 90 3.63 -6.33 3.46
C THR A 90 4.52 -7.44 2.88
N PRO A 91 4.21 -8.09 1.74
CA PRO A 91 5.15 -9.02 1.10
C PRO A 91 6.48 -8.39 0.69
N SER A 92 6.51 -7.07 0.43
CA SER A 92 7.73 -6.35 0.04
C SER A 92 8.79 -6.36 1.14
N LEU A 93 8.38 -6.47 2.39
CA LEU A 93 9.29 -6.56 3.54
C LEU A 93 10.18 -7.80 3.49
N ASP A 94 9.64 -8.92 2.98
CA ASP A 94 10.41 -10.16 2.84
C ASP A 94 11.42 -10.07 1.71
N GLU A 95 11.04 -9.45 0.59
CA GLU A 95 11.97 -9.22 -0.52
C GLU A 95 13.14 -8.32 -0.10
N MET A 96 12.91 -7.35 0.80
CA MET A 96 14.00 -6.54 1.37
C MET A 96 14.95 -7.35 2.25
N VAL A 97 14.43 -8.32 3.02
CA VAL A 97 15.28 -9.26 3.79
C VAL A 97 16.08 -10.13 2.83
N THR A 98 15.45 -10.66 1.77
CA THR A 98 16.15 -11.45 0.74
C THR A 98 17.26 -10.65 0.07
N VAL A 99 17.03 -9.38 -0.29
CA VAL A 99 18.10 -8.52 -0.83
C VAL A 99 19.26 -8.40 0.16
N ALA A 100 18.99 -8.17 1.45
CA ALA A 100 20.02 -8.09 2.49
C ALA A 100 20.82 -9.40 2.62
N GLU A 101 20.14 -10.56 2.64
CA GLU A 101 20.77 -11.88 2.69
C GLU A 101 21.66 -12.14 1.45
N GLU A 102 21.18 -11.77 0.26
CA GLU A 102 21.93 -11.94 -0.98
C GLU A 102 23.09 -10.95 -1.10
N MET A 103 22.95 -9.71 -0.58
CA MET A 103 24.06 -8.77 -0.46
C MET A 103 25.16 -9.32 0.44
N LYS A 104 24.78 -10.00 1.54
CA LYS A 104 25.74 -10.70 2.41
C LYS A 104 26.43 -11.85 1.68
N ARG A 105 25.68 -12.71 0.98
CA ARG A 105 26.23 -13.84 0.20
C ARG A 105 27.18 -13.37 -0.91
N ALA A 106 26.87 -12.24 -1.53
CA ALA A 106 27.70 -11.62 -2.56
C ALA A 106 28.79 -10.69 -1.99
N GLU A 107 28.97 -10.68 -0.67
CA GLU A 107 30.01 -9.94 0.06
C GLU A 107 30.02 -8.43 -0.19
N PHE A 108 28.86 -7.83 -0.48
CA PHE A 108 28.73 -6.38 -0.55
C PHE A 108 29.13 -5.74 0.80
N LYS A 109 29.65 -4.51 0.70
CA LYS A 109 30.00 -3.66 1.86
C LYS A 109 29.33 -2.30 1.85
N ILE A 110 28.71 -1.93 0.73
CA ILE A 110 28.03 -0.66 0.56
C ILE A 110 26.76 -0.60 1.43
N PRO A 111 26.33 0.60 1.87
CA PRO A 111 25.09 0.75 2.63
C PRO A 111 23.83 0.32 1.86
N LEU A 112 22.89 -0.24 2.62
CA LEU A 112 21.54 -0.59 2.18
C LEU A 112 20.53 0.37 2.84
N LEU A 113 19.85 1.18 2.04
CA LEU A 113 18.76 2.05 2.49
C LEU A 113 17.41 1.35 2.35
N ILE A 114 16.59 1.42 3.39
CA ILE A 114 15.25 0.83 3.45
C ILE A 114 14.21 1.93 3.62
N GLY A 115 13.21 1.99 2.74
CA GLY A 115 12.10 2.94 2.83
C GLY A 115 10.81 2.45 2.16
N GLY A 116 9.75 3.23 2.29
CA GLY A 116 8.41 2.91 1.78
C GLY A 116 7.38 2.62 2.89
N ALA A 117 6.09 2.60 2.55
CA ALA A 117 5.00 2.72 3.53
C ALA A 117 4.93 1.59 4.56
N THR A 118 5.30 0.36 4.17
CA THR A 118 5.32 -0.80 5.10
C THR A 118 6.59 -0.90 5.92
N THR A 119 7.63 -0.16 5.56
CA THR A 119 8.90 -0.20 6.27
C THR A 119 8.83 0.58 7.58
N SER A 120 9.63 0.16 8.56
CA SER A 120 9.76 0.88 9.82
C SER A 120 11.13 0.65 10.42
N LYS A 121 11.56 1.56 11.31
CA LYS A 121 12.77 1.41 12.10
C LYS A 121 12.79 0.08 12.87
N VAL A 122 11.66 -0.28 13.48
CA VAL A 122 11.53 -1.51 14.28
C VAL A 122 11.69 -2.75 13.41
N HIS A 123 10.99 -2.81 12.27
CA HIS A 123 11.11 -3.96 11.37
C HIS A 123 12.53 -4.08 10.80
N THR A 124 13.12 -2.97 10.36
CA THR A 124 14.48 -2.93 9.82
C THR A 124 15.49 -3.45 10.84
N ALA A 125 15.45 -2.95 12.08
CA ALA A 125 16.33 -3.39 13.15
C ALA A 125 16.16 -4.88 13.50
N LEU A 126 14.94 -5.40 13.49
CA LEU A 126 14.67 -6.79 13.91
C LEU A 126 14.92 -7.82 12.81
N ARG A 127 14.73 -7.47 11.53
CA ARG A 127 14.63 -8.46 10.44
C ARG A 127 15.61 -8.24 9.29
N ILE A 128 15.92 -6.98 8.95
CA ILE A 128 16.74 -6.67 7.77
C ILE A 128 18.21 -6.48 8.17
N ASP A 129 18.47 -5.65 9.18
CA ASP A 129 19.84 -5.38 9.65
C ASP A 129 20.60 -6.66 10.07
N PRO A 130 20.01 -7.66 10.77
CA PRO A 130 20.72 -8.90 11.07
C PRO A 130 21.06 -9.77 9.85
N ALA A 131 20.42 -9.54 8.70
CA ALA A 131 20.59 -10.33 7.49
C ALA A 131 21.79 -9.89 6.64
N TYR A 132 22.37 -8.72 6.92
CA TYR A 132 23.48 -8.14 6.16
C TYR A 132 24.60 -7.66 7.09
N ASP A 133 25.86 -7.85 6.69
CA ASP A 133 27.02 -7.47 7.51
C ASP A 133 27.46 -6.01 7.27
N GLY A 134 26.97 -5.36 6.22
CA GLY A 134 27.19 -3.93 5.96
C GLY A 134 26.09 -3.05 6.59
N PRO A 135 26.19 -1.72 6.43
CA PRO A 135 25.26 -0.80 7.06
C PRO A 135 23.85 -0.93 6.48
N VAL A 136 22.84 -1.16 7.32
CA VAL A 136 21.42 -1.07 6.93
C VAL A 136 20.80 0.14 7.60
N ILE A 137 20.28 1.08 6.82
CA ILE A 137 19.70 2.32 7.33
C ILE A 137 18.25 2.48 6.86
N TYR A 138 17.33 2.47 7.82
CA TYR A 138 15.94 2.90 7.61
C TYR A 138 15.87 4.42 7.40
N VAL A 139 15.23 4.83 6.30
CA VAL A 139 14.99 6.23 5.96
C VAL A 139 13.49 6.50 5.93
N LEU A 140 13.04 7.42 6.77
CA LEU A 140 11.61 7.69 6.96
C LEU A 140 10.94 8.36 5.75
N ASP A 141 11.61 9.32 5.13
CA ASP A 141 11.05 10.21 4.12
C ASP A 141 12.16 10.77 3.21
N ALA A 142 11.78 11.44 2.11
CA ALA A 142 12.73 11.94 1.13
C ALA A 142 13.59 13.08 1.67
N SER A 143 13.04 13.90 2.58
CA SER A 143 13.77 15.01 3.21
C SER A 143 15.02 14.52 3.96
N ARG A 144 14.97 13.33 4.56
CA ARG A 144 16.09 12.72 5.30
C ARG A 144 17.07 11.97 4.41
N ALA A 145 16.63 11.49 3.24
CA ALA A 145 17.45 10.65 2.36
C ALA A 145 18.79 11.31 1.97
N VAL A 146 18.78 12.62 1.71
CA VAL A 146 19.99 13.38 1.34
C VAL A 146 20.98 13.47 2.48
N GLY A 147 20.49 13.74 3.70
CA GLY A 147 21.33 13.82 4.89
C GLY A 147 21.99 12.47 5.19
N VAL A 148 21.22 11.40 5.11
CA VAL A 148 21.71 10.03 5.30
C VAL A 148 22.75 9.67 4.24
N ALA A 149 22.47 9.87 2.95
CA ALA A 149 23.43 9.60 1.88
C ALA A 149 24.73 10.41 2.06
N SER A 150 24.62 11.68 2.46
CA SER A 150 25.79 12.54 2.66
C SER A 150 26.64 12.11 3.85
N GLN A 151 26.03 11.59 4.91
CA GLN A 151 26.75 11.07 6.07
C GLN A 151 27.44 9.76 5.73
N LEU A 152 26.75 8.86 5.03
CA LEU A 152 27.29 7.55 4.65
C LEU A 152 28.46 7.63 3.66
N LEU A 153 28.49 8.64 2.79
CA LEU A 153 29.59 8.85 1.83
C LEU A 153 30.67 9.82 2.32
N SER A 154 30.60 10.26 3.57
CA SER A 154 31.60 11.17 4.16
C SER A 154 32.72 10.39 4.84
N ASP A 155 33.96 10.69 4.47
CA ASP A 155 35.19 10.12 5.08
C ASP A 155 35.28 10.31 6.60
N THR A 156 34.55 11.28 7.16
CA THR A 156 34.61 11.64 8.59
C THR A 156 33.35 11.32 9.37
N GLN A 157 32.20 11.20 8.69
CA GLN A 157 30.91 11.02 9.34
C GLN A 157 30.33 9.62 9.17
N ALA A 158 30.79 8.84 8.18
CA ALA A 158 30.25 7.52 7.89
C ALA A 158 30.39 6.56 9.07
N GLU A 159 31.61 6.33 9.55
CA GLU A 159 31.84 5.40 10.67
C GLU A 159 31.08 5.79 11.95
N PRO A 160 31.12 7.05 12.44
CA PRO A 160 30.31 7.45 13.60
C PRO A 160 28.81 7.26 13.39
N PHE A 161 28.29 7.57 12.21
CA PHE A 161 26.87 7.46 11.90
C PHE A 161 26.39 6.01 11.85
N ILE A 162 27.19 5.12 11.22
CA ILE A 162 26.93 3.68 11.16
C ILE A 162 26.94 3.08 12.57
N ALA A 163 27.95 3.42 13.38
CA ALA A 163 28.05 2.92 14.76
C ALA A 163 26.90 3.39 15.65
N ALA A 164 26.48 4.65 15.51
CA ALA A 164 25.33 5.20 16.23
C ALA A 164 24.02 4.49 15.83
N THR A 165 23.82 4.24 14.53
CA THR A 165 22.63 3.53 14.04
C THR A 165 22.60 2.08 14.51
N ALA A 166 23.73 1.38 14.46
CA ALA A 166 23.84 0.00 14.96
C ALA A 166 23.52 -0.08 16.47
N THR A 167 24.00 0.89 17.26
CA THR A 167 23.70 1.00 18.69
C THR A 167 22.20 1.20 18.93
N ASP A 168 21.58 2.09 18.16
CA ASP A 168 20.15 2.38 18.23
C ASP A 168 19.30 1.17 17.83
N TYR A 169 19.70 0.41 16.81
CA TYR A 169 19.03 -0.83 16.41
C TYR A 169 19.20 -1.92 17.46
N GLN A 170 20.37 -2.03 18.09
CA GLN A 170 20.55 -2.94 19.20
C GLN A 170 19.64 -2.57 20.37
N HIS A 171 19.54 -1.27 20.71
CA HIS A 171 18.60 -0.81 21.73
C HIS A 171 17.14 -1.17 21.39
N VAL A 172 16.72 -1.00 20.14
CA VAL A 172 15.38 -1.41 19.68
C VAL A 172 15.16 -2.91 19.87
N ARG A 173 16.16 -3.75 19.55
CA ARG A 173 16.10 -5.21 19.78
C ARG A 173 15.99 -5.53 21.27
N ASP A 174 16.80 -4.90 22.11
CA ASP A 174 16.82 -5.14 23.56
C ASP A 174 15.48 -4.73 24.20
N VAL A 175 14.95 -3.57 23.85
CA VAL A 175 13.63 -3.10 24.31
C VAL A 175 12.52 -4.05 23.85
N ARG A 176 12.62 -4.59 22.62
CA ARG A 176 11.63 -5.54 22.12
C ARG A 176 11.74 -6.90 22.82
N ALA A 177 12.95 -7.38 23.09
CA ALA A 177 13.21 -8.62 23.80
C ALA A 177 12.79 -8.53 25.29
N GLY A 178 12.93 -7.35 25.90
CA GLY A 178 12.53 -7.09 27.29
C GLY A 178 11.04 -6.81 27.49
N LYS A 179 10.24 -6.64 26.42
CA LYS A 179 8.79 -6.52 26.53
C LYS A 179 8.18 -7.89 26.76
N GLU A 180 7.41 -8.04 27.84
CA GLU A 180 6.51 -9.19 28.00
C GLU A 180 5.60 -9.27 26.77
N GLN A 181 5.72 -10.37 26.03
CA GLN A 181 4.84 -10.64 24.90
C GLN A 181 3.40 -10.66 25.41
N SER A 182 2.49 -10.01 24.67
CA SER A 182 1.07 -10.08 24.99
C SER A 182 0.63 -11.53 24.97
N VAL A 183 0.07 -12.01 26.09
CA VAL A 183 -0.39 -13.39 26.23
C VAL A 183 -1.40 -13.70 25.12
N LEU A 184 -1.08 -14.70 24.29
CA LEU A 184 -2.01 -15.21 23.29
C LEU A 184 -2.92 -16.28 23.92
N LEU A 185 -4.21 -16.20 23.61
CA LEU A 185 -5.15 -17.29 23.84
C LEU A 185 -4.92 -18.36 22.77
N ASN A 186 -5.15 -19.63 23.11
CA ASN A 186 -5.34 -20.64 22.06
C ASN A 186 -6.57 -20.28 21.21
N LEU A 187 -6.63 -20.79 20.00
CA LEU A 187 -7.66 -20.44 19.02
C LEU A 187 -9.08 -20.75 19.54
N ALA A 188 -9.25 -21.88 20.25
CA ALA A 188 -10.55 -22.26 20.81
C ALA A 188 -11.05 -21.25 21.85
N ASP A 189 -10.19 -20.79 22.77
CA ASP A 189 -10.51 -19.78 23.76
C ASP A 189 -10.77 -18.41 23.10
N ALA A 190 -10.03 -18.07 22.04
CA ALA A 190 -10.28 -16.85 21.26
C ALA A 190 -11.65 -16.91 20.55
N ARG A 191 -12.02 -18.05 19.95
CA ARG A 191 -13.35 -18.28 19.36
C ARG A 191 -14.47 -18.25 20.41
N ALA A 192 -14.23 -18.78 21.60
CA ALA A 192 -15.19 -18.70 22.70
C ALA A 192 -15.44 -17.26 23.19
N ASN A 193 -14.46 -16.36 23.02
CA ASN A 193 -14.58 -14.93 23.28
C ASN A 193 -14.87 -14.10 22.01
N ALA A 194 -15.53 -14.69 21.00
CA ALA A 194 -15.91 -14.00 19.77
C ALA A 194 -16.87 -12.82 20.04
N PHE A 195 -16.85 -11.83 19.15
CA PHE A 195 -17.84 -10.78 19.18
C PHE A 195 -19.21 -11.37 18.82
N GLN A 196 -20.25 -10.91 19.52
CA GLN A 196 -21.63 -11.36 19.35
C GLN A 196 -22.46 -10.14 18.94
N PRO A 197 -22.57 -9.85 17.63
CA PRO A 197 -23.43 -8.78 17.16
C PRO A 197 -24.92 -9.12 17.35
N ASP A 198 -25.75 -8.08 17.42
CA ASP A 198 -27.20 -8.24 17.34
C ASP A 198 -27.64 -8.51 15.90
N MET A 199 -27.79 -9.80 15.57
CA MET A 199 -28.20 -10.23 14.22
C MET A 199 -29.61 -9.80 13.83
N SER A 200 -30.43 -9.29 14.76
CA SER A 200 -31.73 -8.73 14.41
C SER A 200 -31.61 -7.42 13.60
N ASP A 201 -30.46 -6.74 13.73
CA ASP A 201 -30.14 -5.50 13.01
C ASP A 201 -29.37 -5.74 11.70
N LYS A 202 -29.16 -7.00 11.27
CA LYS A 202 -28.47 -7.30 10.01
C LYS A 202 -29.16 -6.66 8.80
N ALA A 203 -28.40 -6.46 7.73
CA ALA A 203 -28.97 -5.83 6.53
C ALA A 203 -29.93 -6.80 5.83
N PRO A 204 -30.99 -6.30 5.18
CA PRO A 204 -31.78 -7.15 4.29
C PRO A 204 -30.93 -7.65 3.10
N PRO A 205 -31.41 -8.66 2.37
CA PRO A 205 -30.83 -9.02 1.08
C PRO A 205 -30.64 -7.79 0.18
N PRO A 206 -29.56 -7.72 -0.62
CA PRO A 206 -29.38 -6.69 -1.62
C PRO A 206 -30.57 -6.61 -2.56
N GLU A 207 -31.03 -5.39 -2.86
CA GLU A 207 -32.05 -5.15 -3.89
C GLU A 207 -31.62 -5.70 -5.26
N GLN A 208 -30.31 -5.67 -5.54
CA GLN A 208 -29.73 -6.12 -6.79
C GLN A 208 -28.56 -7.10 -6.53
N PRO A 209 -28.84 -8.39 -6.27
CA PRO A 209 -27.81 -9.40 -6.07
C PRO A 209 -27.04 -9.70 -7.36
N GLY A 210 -25.92 -10.41 -7.25
CA GLY A 210 -25.07 -10.76 -8.39
C GLY A 210 -24.03 -9.68 -8.74
N VAL A 211 -23.41 -9.81 -9.92
CA VAL A 211 -22.28 -8.98 -10.35
C VAL A 211 -22.73 -7.80 -11.21
N HIS A 212 -22.21 -6.61 -10.89
CA HIS A 212 -22.49 -5.33 -11.53
C HIS A 212 -21.21 -4.72 -12.07
N VAL A 213 -21.15 -4.49 -13.39
CA VAL A 213 -19.96 -4.00 -14.08
C VAL A 213 -20.14 -2.53 -14.46
N PHE A 214 -19.13 -1.72 -14.15
CA PHE A 214 -19.04 -0.31 -14.47
C PHE A 214 -17.86 -0.09 -15.43
N PRO A 215 -18.09 -0.23 -16.76
CA PRO A 215 -17.02 -0.16 -17.74
C PRO A 215 -16.42 1.25 -17.91
N GLU A 216 -17.16 2.27 -17.49
CA GLU A 216 -16.73 3.66 -17.42
C GLU A 216 -17.56 4.38 -16.34
N TRP A 217 -16.88 4.99 -15.36
CA TRP A 217 -17.49 5.87 -14.37
C TRP A 217 -17.05 7.32 -14.61
N ASP A 218 -17.96 8.28 -14.40
CA ASP A 218 -17.68 9.69 -14.61
C ASP A 218 -16.65 10.21 -13.60
N LEU A 219 -15.49 10.66 -14.08
CA LEU A 219 -14.44 11.23 -13.24
C LEU A 219 -14.90 12.51 -12.52
N ALA A 220 -15.83 13.28 -13.09
CA ALA A 220 -16.37 14.47 -12.43
C ALA A 220 -17.16 14.10 -11.17
N ASP A 221 -17.93 13.00 -11.21
CA ASP A 221 -18.65 12.48 -10.05
C ASP A 221 -17.69 11.97 -8.95
N LEU A 222 -16.58 11.32 -9.33
CA LEU A 222 -15.56 10.89 -8.37
C LEU A 222 -14.88 12.08 -7.68
N LEU A 223 -14.65 13.18 -8.41
CA LEU A 223 -13.98 14.37 -7.87
C LEU A 223 -14.73 15.00 -6.70
N GLU A 224 -16.06 14.85 -6.63
CA GLU A 224 -16.88 15.38 -5.54
C GLU A 224 -16.59 14.72 -4.18
N VAL A 225 -16.09 13.48 -4.19
CA VAL A 225 -15.78 12.70 -2.97
C VAL A 225 -14.27 12.53 -2.74
N PHE A 226 -13.44 13.40 -3.33
CA PHE A 226 -11.99 13.37 -3.11
C PHE A 226 -11.64 13.67 -1.64
N ASP A 227 -10.87 12.78 -1.03
CA ASP A 227 -10.05 13.11 0.14
C ASP A 227 -8.69 13.65 -0.31
N TRP A 228 -8.52 14.96 -0.15
CA TRP A 228 -7.29 15.67 -0.48
C TRP A 228 -6.20 15.52 0.57
N THR A 229 -6.52 15.06 1.78
CA THR A 229 -5.54 14.97 2.87
C THR A 229 -4.38 14.02 2.52
N PRO A 230 -4.61 12.79 2.03
CA PRO A 230 -3.53 11.91 1.61
C PRO A 230 -2.77 12.43 0.37
N PHE A 231 -3.42 13.22 -0.49
CA PHE A 231 -2.73 13.88 -1.60
C PHE A 231 -1.64 14.83 -1.09
N PHE A 232 -1.94 15.72 -0.14
CA PHE A 232 -0.92 16.61 0.43
C PHE A 232 0.17 15.84 1.18
N ARG A 233 -0.19 14.79 1.90
CA ARG A 233 0.78 13.93 2.60
C ARG A 233 1.74 13.24 1.65
N ALA A 234 1.28 12.79 0.48
CA ALA A 234 2.14 12.20 -0.56
C ALA A 234 3.18 13.21 -1.10
N TRP A 235 2.90 14.51 -0.96
CA TRP A 235 3.81 15.61 -1.30
C TRP A 235 4.60 16.16 -0.09
N GLU A 236 4.64 15.41 1.02
CA GLU A 236 5.32 15.78 2.27
C GLU A 236 4.81 17.09 2.90
N LEU A 237 3.56 17.48 2.61
CA LEU A 237 2.90 18.63 3.23
C LEU A 237 2.01 18.15 4.38
N ALA A 238 2.44 18.42 5.60
CA ALA A 238 1.73 18.04 6.82
C ALA A 238 0.52 18.95 7.05
N GLY A 239 -0.64 18.34 7.34
CA GLY A 239 -1.89 19.05 7.59
C GLY A 239 -3.08 18.26 7.07
N ASN A 240 -4.29 18.69 7.45
CA ASN A 240 -5.54 18.14 6.93
C ASN A 240 -6.21 19.16 6.01
N PHE A 241 -6.80 18.70 4.92
CA PHE A 241 -7.59 19.56 4.04
C PHE A 241 -8.97 19.85 4.67
N PRO A 242 -9.54 21.06 4.52
CA PRO A 242 -9.00 22.24 3.81
C PRO A 242 -8.04 23.11 4.65
N ALA A 243 -7.93 22.88 5.96
CA ALA A 243 -7.18 23.74 6.88
C ALA A 243 -5.70 23.95 6.50
N ILE A 244 -5.07 22.97 5.85
CA ILE A 244 -3.68 23.07 5.33
C ILE A 244 -3.49 24.24 4.35
N LEU A 245 -4.54 24.69 3.67
CA LEU A 245 -4.45 25.82 2.73
C LEU A 245 -4.22 27.16 3.43
N ASP A 246 -4.60 27.28 4.70
CA ASP A 246 -4.46 28.49 5.51
C ASP A 246 -3.30 28.37 6.52
N ASP A 247 -2.50 27.31 6.44
CA ASP A 247 -1.38 27.08 7.35
C ASP A 247 -0.28 28.15 7.17
N GLU A 248 0.25 28.67 8.28
CA GLU A 248 1.23 29.77 8.27
C GLU A 248 2.60 29.37 7.67
N VAL A 249 2.94 28.08 7.69
CA VAL A 249 4.25 27.57 7.25
C VAL A 249 4.15 26.96 5.85
N VAL A 250 3.15 26.11 5.61
CA VAL A 250 3.02 25.35 4.36
C VAL A 250 1.87 25.81 3.46
N GLY A 251 1.02 26.74 3.91
CA GLY A 251 -0.21 27.14 3.21
C GLY A 251 0.03 27.65 1.79
N GLU A 252 1.03 28.51 1.57
CA GLU A 252 1.37 29.02 0.23
C GLU A 252 1.75 27.87 -0.73
N SER A 253 2.56 26.92 -0.26
CA SER A 253 2.96 25.75 -1.06
C SER A 253 1.78 24.82 -1.31
N ALA A 254 0.92 24.61 -0.31
CA ALA A 254 -0.29 23.81 -0.43
C ALA A 254 -1.28 24.41 -1.43
N GLN A 255 -1.51 25.73 -1.37
CA GLN A 255 -2.35 26.46 -2.34
C GLN A 255 -1.80 26.37 -3.76
N SER A 256 -0.48 26.55 -3.95
CA SER A 256 0.17 26.41 -5.25
C SER A 256 0.02 25.00 -5.82
N LEU A 257 0.30 23.97 -5.02
CA LEU A 257 0.14 22.57 -5.42
C LEU A 257 -1.32 22.25 -5.74
N TYR A 258 -2.26 22.74 -4.94
CA TYR A 258 -3.69 22.55 -5.15
C TYR A 258 -4.17 23.20 -6.45
N ALA A 259 -3.66 24.39 -6.77
CA ALA A 259 -3.96 25.06 -8.04
C ALA A 259 -3.46 24.23 -9.24
N ASP A 260 -2.23 23.71 -9.18
CA ASP A 260 -1.67 22.86 -10.23
C ASP A 260 -2.45 21.55 -10.37
N ALA A 261 -2.83 20.93 -9.25
CA ALA A 261 -3.66 19.74 -9.20
C ALA A 261 -5.01 19.97 -9.87
N LYS A 262 -5.72 21.07 -9.54
CA LYS A 262 -6.99 21.45 -10.18
C LYS A 262 -6.84 21.69 -11.67
N ALA A 263 -5.76 22.34 -12.10
CA ALA A 263 -5.48 22.56 -13.51
C ALA A 263 -5.25 21.24 -14.26
N MET A 264 -4.52 20.30 -13.67
CA MET A 264 -4.32 18.96 -14.25
C MET A 264 -5.61 18.14 -14.26
N LEU A 265 -6.41 18.17 -13.18
CA LEU A 265 -7.72 17.52 -13.10
C LEU A 265 -8.66 17.98 -14.21
N LYS A 266 -8.70 19.30 -14.46
CA LYS A 266 -9.49 19.86 -15.56
C LYS A 266 -9.09 19.25 -16.90
N ARG A 267 -7.79 19.11 -17.17
CA ARG A 267 -7.29 18.47 -18.39
C ARG A 267 -7.61 16.98 -18.45
N ILE A 268 -7.42 16.26 -17.33
CA ILE A 268 -7.74 14.83 -17.23
C ILE A 268 -9.20 14.58 -17.65
N ILE A 269 -10.12 15.41 -17.17
CA ILE A 269 -11.56 15.28 -17.44
C ILE A 269 -11.89 15.75 -18.86
N ASP A 270 -11.50 16.98 -19.25
CA ASP A 270 -11.86 17.56 -20.55
C ASP A 270 -11.27 16.79 -21.74
N GLU A 271 -10.02 16.34 -21.60
CA GLU A 271 -9.29 15.60 -22.63
C GLU A 271 -9.44 14.08 -22.48
N LYS A 272 -10.21 13.60 -21.49
CA LYS A 272 -10.47 12.17 -21.19
C LYS A 272 -9.19 11.32 -21.10
N TRP A 273 -8.22 11.78 -20.30
CA TRP A 273 -6.94 11.08 -20.14
C TRP A 273 -7.08 9.72 -19.46
N LEU A 274 -7.99 9.62 -18.51
CA LEU A 274 -8.13 8.45 -17.66
C LEU A 274 -9.53 7.84 -17.79
N THR A 275 -9.64 6.54 -17.54
CA THR A 275 -10.92 5.82 -17.50
C THR A 275 -11.04 5.09 -16.17
N ALA A 276 -12.09 5.39 -15.40
CA ALA A 276 -12.41 4.68 -14.18
C ALA A 276 -13.27 3.45 -14.50
N LYS A 277 -12.77 2.26 -14.14
CA LYS A 277 -13.47 0.98 -14.33
C LYS A 277 -13.69 0.29 -12.99
N GLY A 278 -14.85 -0.30 -12.81
CA GLY A 278 -15.22 -0.92 -11.55
C GLY A 278 -16.12 -2.13 -11.71
N VAL A 279 -16.13 -2.98 -10.70
CA VAL A 279 -17.07 -4.09 -10.56
C VAL A 279 -17.44 -4.23 -9.09
N ALA A 280 -18.70 -4.52 -8.83
CA ALA A 280 -19.21 -4.89 -7.51
C ALA A 280 -20.02 -6.19 -7.61
N GLY A 281 -20.06 -6.99 -6.55
CA GLY A 281 -20.85 -8.22 -6.52
C GLY A 281 -21.40 -8.50 -5.14
N PHE A 282 -22.54 -9.19 -5.07
CA PHE A 282 -23.17 -9.59 -3.81
C PHE A 282 -23.68 -11.03 -3.87
N TRP A 283 -23.36 -11.79 -2.83
CA TRP A 283 -23.65 -13.21 -2.77
C TRP A 283 -24.27 -13.60 -1.43
N PRO A 284 -25.24 -14.53 -1.44
CA PRO A 284 -25.75 -15.10 -0.20
C PRO A 284 -24.62 -15.89 0.47
N CYS A 285 -24.50 -15.70 1.77
CA CYS A 285 -23.47 -16.35 2.56
C CYS A 285 -23.99 -16.74 3.94
N HIS A 286 -23.17 -17.46 4.67
CA HIS A 286 -23.37 -17.64 6.11
C HIS A 286 -22.02 -17.74 6.77
N ARG A 287 -22.00 -17.47 8.07
CA ARG A 287 -20.81 -17.64 8.89
C ARG A 287 -20.63 -19.13 9.23
N ASN A 288 -19.41 -19.61 9.08
CA ASN A 288 -18.96 -20.89 9.62
C ASN A 288 -17.69 -20.67 10.45
N GLU A 289 -17.82 -20.62 11.79
CA GLU A 289 -16.76 -20.24 12.73
C GLU A 289 -16.06 -18.89 12.39
N ASP A 290 -14.87 -18.94 11.78
CA ASP A 290 -14.03 -17.80 11.39
C ASP A 290 -14.08 -17.54 9.87
N ASP A 291 -14.92 -18.28 9.15
CA ASP A 291 -15.10 -18.20 7.70
C ASP A 291 -16.45 -17.60 7.34
N VAL A 292 -16.49 -17.01 6.15
CA VAL A 292 -17.73 -16.71 5.44
C VAL A 292 -17.84 -17.66 4.26
N GLU A 293 -18.88 -18.49 4.24
CA GLU A 293 -19.13 -19.47 3.18
C GLU A 293 -20.25 -18.97 2.26
N LEU A 294 -19.91 -18.82 0.98
CA LEU A 294 -20.79 -18.38 -0.08
C LEU A 294 -21.31 -19.60 -0.83
N TYR A 295 -22.57 -19.54 -1.24
CA TYR A 295 -23.12 -20.46 -2.22
C TYR A 295 -23.37 -19.70 -3.52
N LEU A 296 -22.77 -20.15 -4.62
CA LEU A 296 -22.96 -19.61 -5.97
C LEU A 296 -23.95 -20.52 -6.70
N PRO A 297 -25.25 -20.18 -6.76
CA PRO A 297 -26.27 -21.10 -7.25
C PRO A 297 -26.08 -21.44 -8.73
N ASP A 298 -25.67 -20.46 -9.53
CA ASP A 298 -25.48 -20.61 -10.98
C ASP A 298 -24.29 -21.52 -11.34
N GLU A 299 -23.35 -21.71 -10.41
CA GLU A 299 -22.16 -22.56 -10.58
C GLU A 299 -22.25 -23.87 -9.78
N GLU A 300 -23.31 -24.06 -8.98
CA GLU A 300 -23.41 -25.12 -7.96
C GLU A 300 -22.13 -25.27 -7.11
N ARG A 301 -21.51 -24.14 -6.76
CA ARG A 301 -20.19 -24.08 -6.12
C ARG A 301 -20.24 -23.37 -4.79
N HIS A 302 -19.47 -23.88 -3.83
CA HIS A 302 -19.20 -23.20 -2.57
C HIS A 302 -17.85 -22.47 -2.63
N VAL A 303 -17.83 -21.22 -2.15
CA VAL A 303 -16.61 -20.44 -2.00
C VAL A 303 -16.42 -20.09 -0.54
N ARG A 304 -15.24 -20.36 0.00
CA ARG A 304 -14.88 -20.04 1.37
C ARG A 304 -13.99 -18.81 1.42
N LEU A 305 -14.37 -17.83 2.23
CA LEU A 305 -13.57 -16.67 2.58
C LEU A 305 -13.10 -16.82 4.03
N PRO A 306 -11.88 -17.33 4.25
CA PRO A 306 -11.38 -17.51 5.59
C PRO A 306 -10.79 -16.22 6.16
N PHE A 307 -11.23 -15.85 7.35
CA PHE A 307 -10.71 -14.70 8.09
C PHE A 307 -9.89 -15.16 9.31
N LEU A 308 -9.07 -14.23 9.81
CA LEU A 308 -8.28 -14.40 11.01
C LEU A 308 -8.97 -13.75 12.21
N ARG A 309 -8.78 -14.36 13.37
CA ARG A 309 -9.27 -13.93 14.67
C ARG A 309 -8.12 -13.36 15.50
N GLN A 310 -8.38 -12.28 16.22
CA GLN A 310 -7.45 -11.78 17.23
C GLN A 310 -7.17 -12.85 18.29
N GLN A 311 -5.91 -13.17 18.58
CA GLN A 311 -5.56 -14.10 19.67
C GLN A 311 -4.98 -13.44 20.93
N ILE A 312 -4.63 -12.15 20.87
CA ILE A 312 -4.17 -11.43 22.06
C ILE A 312 -5.28 -11.45 23.13
N ARG A 313 -4.95 -11.94 24.32
CA ARG A 313 -5.86 -11.96 25.48
C ARG A 313 -6.39 -10.56 25.76
N LYS A 314 -7.71 -10.42 25.72
CA LYS A 314 -8.40 -9.17 25.99
C LYS A 314 -8.78 -9.04 27.47
N SER A 315 -9.12 -7.83 27.90
CA SER A 315 -9.84 -7.64 29.17
C SER A 315 -11.21 -8.33 29.08
N ARG A 316 -11.81 -8.66 30.23
CA ARG A 316 -13.10 -9.41 30.31
C ARG A 316 -14.26 -8.78 29.51
N THR A 317 -14.16 -7.51 29.14
CA THR A 317 -15.21 -6.75 28.45
C THR A 317 -15.00 -6.59 26.94
N ARG A 318 -13.88 -7.07 26.40
CA ARG A 318 -13.57 -6.93 24.97
C ARG A 318 -13.49 -8.29 24.31
N ALA A 319 -14.14 -8.41 23.15
CA ALA A 319 -14.10 -9.61 22.33
C ALA A 319 -12.77 -9.77 21.57
N ASN A 320 -12.49 -11.00 21.19
CA ASN A 320 -11.46 -11.37 20.22
C ASN A 320 -12.09 -11.35 18.83
N MET A 321 -11.99 -10.20 18.15
CA MET A 321 -12.71 -9.93 16.90
C MET A 321 -12.23 -10.82 15.73
N CYS A 322 -13.16 -11.21 14.87
CA CYS A 322 -12.96 -11.74 13.52
C CYS A 322 -13.95 -11.08 12.55
N LEU A 323 -13.58 -10.82 11.29
CA LEU A 323 -14.49 -10.20 10.32
C LEU A 323 -15.74 -11.05 10.07
N ALA A 324 -15.58 -12.38 10.12
CA ALA A 324 -16.70 -13.31 10.01
C ALA A 324 -17.73 -13.17 11.14
N ASP A 325 -17.38 -12.55 12.28
CA ASP A 325 -18.33 -12.33 13.38
C ASP A 325 -19.53 -11.48 12.96
N PHE A 326 -19.38 -10.64 11.93
CA PHE A 326 -20.42 -9.71 11.45
C PHE A 326 -21.38 -10.31 10.40
N ILE A 327 -21.34 -11.64 10.20
CA ILE A 327 -22.20 -12.37 9.27
C ILE A 327 -23.07 -13.33 10.07
N ASP A 328 -24.38 -13.35 9.79
CA ASP A 328 -25.33 -14.24 10.46
C ASP A 328 -25.09 -15.72 10.08
N PRO A 329 -24.88 -16.63 11.05
CA PRO A 329 -24.81 -18.08 10.79
C PRO A 329 -26.07 -18.68 10.17
N ALA A 330 -27.24 -18.07 10.37
CA ALA A 330 -28.51 -18.53 9.80
C ALA A 330 -28.71 -18.11 8.33
N GLY A 331 -27.81 -17.29 7.78
CA GLY A 331 -27.85 -16.79 6.42
C GLY A 331 -27.84 -15.26 6.36
N ASP A 332 -26.98 -14.71 5.53
CA ASP A 332 -26.71 -13.28 5.35
C ASP A 332 -26.21 -13.01 3.93
N TRP A 333 -25.68 -11.82 3.69
CA TRP A 333 -25.06 -11.42 2.44
C TRP A 333 -23.70 -10.78 2.66
N ILE A 334 -22.79 -11.01 1.72
CA ILE A 334 -21.49 -10.34 1.65
C ILE A 334 -21.30 -9.77 0.25
N GLY A 335 -20.66 -8.60 0.17
CA GLY A 335 -20.29 -8.00 -1.09
C GLY A 335 -18.79 -8.00 -1.35
N GLY A 336 -18.40 -7.69 -2.57
CA GLY A 336 -17.02 -7.46 -2.99
C GLY A 336 -16.94 -6.41 -4.08
N PHE A 337 -15.77 -5.78 -4.23
CA PHE A 337 -15.51 -4.83 -5.31
C PHE A 337 -14.06 -4.84 -5.77
N ALA A 338 -13.85 -4.38 -7.00
CA ALA A 338 -12.55 -3.96 -7.52
C ALA A 338 -12.76 -2.72 -8.41
N VAL A 339 -11.96 -1.68 -8.20
CA VAL A 339 -11.97 -0.43 -8.97
C VAL A 339 -10.55 -0.06 -9.40
N GLY A 340 -10.41 0.51 -10.59
CA GLY A 340 -9.12 0.84 -11.17
C GLY A 340 -9.19 2.04 -12.12
N ILE A 341 -8.10 2.81 -12.19
CA ILE A 341 -7.96 3.98 -13.06
C ILE A 341 -6.95 3.66 -14.17
N HIS A 342 -7.43 3.65 -15.41
CA HIS A 342 -6.67 3.22 -16.59
C HIS A 342 -6.28 4.39 -17.48
N GLY A 343 -5.29 4.19 -18.35
CA GLY A 343 -4.90 5.16 -19.40
C GLY A 343 -3.78 6.11 -19.01
N ILE A 344 -3.13 5.90 -17.87
CA ILE A 344 -2.10 6.80 -17.36
C ILE A 344 -0.79 6.72 -18.15
N GLU A 345 -0.47 5.56 -18.73
CA GLU A 345 0.84 5.21 -19.27
C GLU A 345 1.33 6.16 -20.39
N PRO A 346 0.53 6.49 -21.43
CA PRO A 346 0.99 7.39 -22.50
C PRO A 346 1.34 8.79 -21.99
N HIS A 347 0.66 9.24 -20.92
CA HIS A 347 0.91 10.54 -20.32
C HIS A 347 2.20 10.54 -19.48
N LEU A 348 2.47 9.46 -18.74
CA LEU A 348 3.72 9.29 -18.00
C LEU A 348 4.91 9.15 -18.95
N GLU A 349 4.77 8.45 -20.08
CA GLU A 349 5.80 8.39 -21.12
C GLU A 349 6.11 9.78 -21.68
N ARG A 350 5.07 10.56 -22.00
CA ARG A 350 5.22 11.95 -22.47
C ARG A 350 5.96 12.82 -21.44
N PHE A 351 5.59 12.76 -20.16
CA PHE A 351 6.25 13.55 -19.12
C PHE A 351 7.70 13.11 -18.88
N ARG A 352 7.99 11.81 -18.92
CA ARG A 352 9.37 11.29 -18.82
C ARG A 352 10.24 11.73 -19.99
N ALA A 353 9.73 11.65 -21.22
CA ALA A 353 10.41 12.14 -22.41
C ALA A 353 10.72 13.64 -22.34
N ASP A 354 9.82 14.42 -21.72
CA ASP A 354 10.01 15.85 -21.49
C ASP A 354 10.78 16.18 -20.19
N HIS A 355 11.31 15.19 -19.47
CA HIS A 355 11.96 15.38 -18.16
C HIS A 355 11.11 16.18 -17.14
N ASP A 356 9.80 15.97 -17.15
CA ASP A 356 8.82 16.61 -16.27
C ASP A 356 8.39 15.68 -15.13
N ASP A 357 9.31 15.39 -14.20
CA ASP A 357 9.01 14.54 -13.03
C ASP A 357 7.87 15.09 -12.18
N TYR A 358 7.67 16.43 -12.18
CA TYR A 358 6.62 17.06 -11.40
C TYR A 358 5.24 16.66 -11.91
N SER A 359 5.03 16.74 -13.23
CA SER A 359 3.76 16.34 -13.84
C SER A 359 3.55 14.82 -13.81
N ASP A 360 4.62 14.03 -13.90
CA ASP A 360 4.57 12.56 -13.71
C ASP A 360 4.04 12.20 -12.31
N ILE A 361 4.67 12.73 -11.27
CA ILE A 361 4.29 12.47 -9.87
C ILE A 361 2.88 13.03 -9.59
N LEU A 362 2.56 14.21 -10.11
CA LEU A 362 1.24 14.82 -9.94
C LEU A 362 0.13 13.97 -10.56
N LEU A 363 0.34 13.46 -11.78
CA LEU A 363 -0.64 12.61 -12.44
C LEU A 363 -0.84 11.29 -11.69
N LYS A 364 0.25 10.64 -11.24
CA LYS A 364 0.19 9.41 -10.43
C LYS A 364 -0.58 9.64 -9.12
N ALA A 365 -0.25 10.70 -8.39
CA ALA A 365 -0.93 11.04 -7.14
C ALA A 365 -2.44 11.32 -7.35
N LEU A 366 -2.81 11.97 -8.45
CA LEU A 366 -4.21 12.21 -8.80
C LEU A 366 -4.94 10.93 -9.24
N ALA A 367 -4.29 10.04 -9.98
CA ALA A 367 -4.86 8.74 -10.33
C ALA A 367 -5.15 7.90 -9.07
N ASP A 368 -4.23 7.87 -8.11
CA ASP A 368 -4.47 7.21 -6.82
C ASP A 368 -5.66 7.84 -6.06
N ARG A 369 -5.81 9.17 -6.10
CA ARG A 369 -6.99 9.83 -5.52
C ARG A 369 -8.28 9.45 -6.22
N PHE A 370 -8.28 9.32 -7.54
CA PHE A 370 -9.43 8.81 -8.29
C PHE A 370 -9.79 7.37 -7.90
N ALA A 371 -8.81 6.49 -7.71
CA ALA A 371 -9.07 5.10 -7.31
C ALA A 371 -9.74 5.02 -5.92
N GLU A 372 -9.25 5.78 -4.95
CA GLU A 372 -9.83 5.86 -3.61
C GLU A 372 -11.23 6.51 -3.62
N ALA A 373 -11.39 7.59 -4.37
CA ALA A 373 -12.67 8.24 -4.56
C ALA A 373 -13.70 7.30 -5.22
N PHE A 374 -13.26 6.45 -6.15
CA PHE A 374 -14.12 5.43 -6.74
C PHE A 374 -14.51 4.37 -5.72
N ALA A 375 -13.60 3.91 -4.88
CA ALA A 375 -13.93 2.98 -3.80
C ALA A 375 -14.99 3.56 -2.84
N GLU A 376 -14.87 4.84 -2.47
CA GLU A 376 -15.84 5.56 -1.63
C GLU A 376 -17.19 5.74 -2.34
N ARG A 377 -17.18 6.26 -3.59
CA ARG A 377 -18.40 6.51 -4.36
C ARG A 377 -19.14 5.22 -4.69
N LEU A 378 -18.44 4.17 -5.10
CA LEU A 378 -19.04 2.87 -5.36
C LEU A 378 -19.62 2.31 -4.06
N HIS A 379 -18.91 2.40 -2.94
CA HIS A 379 -19.46 1.97 -1.66
C HIS A 379 -20.75 2.75 -1.30
N GLN A 380 -20.77 4.08 -1.48
CA GLN A 380 -21.99 4.87 -1.30
C GLN A 380 -23.13 4.39 -2.22
N HIS A 381 -22.84 4.11 -3.49
CA HIS A 381 -23.82 3.58 -4.43
C HIS A 381 -24.32 2.18 -4.02
N VAL A 382 -23.45 1.33 -3.47
CA VAL A 382 -23.83 0.05 -2.87
C VAL A 382 -24.82 0.25 -1.73
N ARG A 383 -24.49 1.10 -0.74
CA ARG A 383 -25.33 1.32 0.44
C ARG A 383 -26.71 1.88 0.11
N THR A 384 -26.78 2.75 -0.89
CA THR A 384 -27.98 3.52 -1.24
C THR A 384 -28.83 2.87 -2.33
N THR A 385 -28.22 2.09 -3.23
CA THR A 385 -28.88 1.65 -4.48
C THR A 385 -28.76 0.14 -4.74
N LEU A 386 -27.55 -0.43 -4.75
CA LEU A 386 -27.39 -1.84 -5.14
C LEU A 386 -27.77 -2.81 -4.01
N TRP A 387 -27.26 -2.55 -2.82
CA TRP A 387 -27.68 -3.25 -1.60
C TRP A 387 -28.85 -2.53 -0.92
N ALA A 388 -28.83 -1.19 -0.98
CA ALA A 388 -29.93 -0.33 -0.54
C ALA A 388 -30.38 -0.55 0.92
N TYR A 389 -29.47 -0.89 1.83
CA TYR A 389 -29.77 -0.90 3.27
C TYR A 389 -29.77 0.51 3.89
N ALA A 390 -29.38 1.53 3.14
CA ALA A 390 -29.41 2.94 3.55
C ALA A 390 -29.86 3.87 2.38
N PRO A 391 -31.06 3.69 1.81
CA PRO A 391 -31.48 4.40 0.59
C PRO A 391 -31.71 5.91 0.79
N GLY A 392 -31.90 6.35 2.04
CA GLY A 392 -32.07 7.76 2.39
C GLY A 392 -30.79 8.47 2.87
N GLU A 393 -29.62 7.84 2.75
CA GLU A 393 -28.35 8.40 3.19
C GLU A 393 -28.02 9.72 2.45
N GLN A 394 -27.69 10.78 3.18
CA GLN A 394 -27.31 12.10 2.64
C GLN A 394 -26.05 12.61 3.36
N LEU A 395 -24.96 11.86 3.26
CA LEU A 395 -23.68 12.22 3.88
C LEU A 395 -22.91 13.25 3.04
N THR A 396 -22.26 14.19 3.74
CA THR A 396 -21.27 15.07 3.13
C THR A 396 -19.97 14.30 2.88
N ASN A 397 -19.10 14.79 1.99
CA ASN A 397 -17.78 14.19 1.79
C ASN A 397 -16.97 14.10 3.10
N GLU A 398 -17.05 15.12 3.97
CA GLU A 398 -16.39 15.07 5.29
C GLU A 398 -16.91 13.93 6.17
N ALA A 399 -18.22 13.65 6.12
CA ALA A 399 -18.83 12.54 6.84
C ALA A 399 -18.46 11.18 6.22
N LEU A 400 -18.34 11.09 4.89
CA LEU A 400 -17.83 9.91 4.19
C LEU A 400 -16.38 9.59 4.59
N VAL A 401 -15.48 10.58 4.58
CA VAL A 401 -14.08 10.42 5.00
C VAL A 401 -13.95 9.99 6.46
N ARG A 402 -14.90 10.41 7.31
CA ARG A 402 -14.99 9.99 8.72
C ARG A 402 -15.72 8.66 8.93
N GLU A 403 -16.08 7.98 7.83
CA GLU A 403 -16.76 6.69 7.84
C GLU A 403 -18.09 6.73 8.62
N GLN A 404 -18.82 7.85 8.58
CA GLN A 404 -20.09 8.04 9.32
C GLN A 404 -21.30 7.38 8.65
N TYR A 405 -21.08 6.21 8.05
CA TYR A 405 -22.10 5.37 7.43
C TYR A 405 -22.17 4.01 8.12
N ARG A 406 -23.27 3.29 7.88
CA ARG A 406 -23.42 1.89 8.27
C ARG A 406 -22.57 1.00 7.36
N GLY A 407 -21.93 -0.01 7.94
CA GLY A 407 -21.15 -1.01 7.21
C GLY A 407 -19.69 -0.61 6.97
N ILE A 408 -18.88 -1.59 6.55
CA ILE A 408 -17.45 -1.42 6.28
C ILE A 408 -17.05 -2.05 4.96
N ARG A 409 -15.88 -1.64 4.44
CA ARG A 409 -15.30 -2.14 3.19
C ARG A 409 -13.86 -2.68 3.34
N PRO A 410 -13.61 -3.75 4.12
CA PRO A 410 -12.25 -4.23 4.40
C PRO A 410 -11.55 -4.76 3.15
N ALA A 411 -10.33 -4.27 2.93
CA ALA A 411 -9.48 -4.66 1.82
C ALA A 411 -8.37 -5.63 2.27
N PRO A 412 -8.15 -6.75 1.56
CA PRO A 412 -7.02 -7.65 1.83
C PRO A 412 -5.67 -6.92 1.85
N GLY A 413 -4.90 -7.10 2.91
CA GLY A 413 -3.64 -6.40 3.22
C GLY A 413 -3.75 -5.36 4.33
N TYR A 414 -4.96 -4.88 4.63
CA TYR A 414 -5.18 -3.99 5.78
C TYR A 414 -5.15 -4.78 7.09
N PRO A 415 -4.89 -4.12 8.24
CA PRO A 415 -4.81 -4.79 9.54
C PRO A 415 -6.01 -5.67 9.92
N ALA A 416 -7.21 -5.38 9.41
CA ALA A 416 -8.44 -6.15 9.64
C ALA A 416 -8.52 -7.45 8.82
N CYS A 417 -7.81 -7.49 7.69
CA CYS A 417 -7.79 -8.62 6.76
C CYS A 417 -6.38 -8.71 6.15
N PRO A 418 -5.33 -9.06 6.93
CA PRO A 418 -3.94 -8.85 6.53
C PRO A 418 -3.46 -9.81 5.42
N ASP A 419 -4.19 -10.91 5.17
CA ASP A 419 -3.80 -11.88 4.15
C ASP A 419 -4.07 -11.36 2.73
N HIS A 420 -3.00 -10.99 2.03
CA HIS A 420 -3.04 -10.60 0.63
C HIS A 420 -3.54 -11.72 -0.30
N SER A 421 -3.40 -12.99 0.09
CA SER A 421 -3.78 -14.16 -0.71
C SER A 421 -5.30 -14.33 -0.88
N LEU A 422 -6.11 -13.51 -0.19
CA LEU A 422 -7.56 -13.45 -0.41
C LEU A 422 -7.95 -12.70 -1.70
N LYS A 423 -7.07 -11.87 -2.28
CA LYS A 423 -7.39 -11.12 -3.51
C LYS A 423 -7.73 -12.02 -4.71
N PRO A 424 -6.99 -13.11 -5.00
CA PRO A 424 -7.36 -14.05 -6.06
C PRO A 424 -8.80 -14.57 -5.96
N ILE A 425 -9.26 -14.93 -4.76
CA ILE A 425 -10.65 -15.40 -4.57
C ILE A 425 -11.65 -14.29 -4.87
N LEU A 426 -11.39 -13.08 -4.38
CA LEU A 426 -12.23 -11.91 -4.67
C LEU A 426 -12.26 -11.60 -6.18
N PHE A 427 -11.11 -11.70 -6.86
CA PHE A 427 -11.00 -11.46 -8.30
C PHE A 427 -11.76 -12.50 -9.10
N GLU A 428 -11.72 -13.77 -8.69
CA GLU A 428 -12.48 -14.84 -9.31
C GLU A 428 -14.00 -14.63 -9.14
N LEU A 429 -14.46 -14.33 -7.92
CA LEU A 429 -15.88 -14.04 -7.62
C LEU A 429 -16.43 -12.90 -8.48
N LEU A 430 -15.64 -11.85 -8.69
CA LEU A 430 -16.04 -10.66 -9.45
C LEU A 430 -15.79 -10.79 -10.96
N ASN A 431 -15.11 -11.84 -11.41
CA ASN A 431 -14.42 -11.87 -12.70
C ASN A 431 -13.68 -10.54 -12.98
N ALA A 432 -12.94 -10.06 -11.96
CA ALA A 432 -12.46 -8.68 -11.88
C ALA A 432 -11.53 -8.32 -13.04
N THR A 433 -10.63 -9.22 -13.42
CA THR A 433 -9.67 -8.97 -14.49
C THR A 433 -10.34 -8.74 -15.84
N GLU A 434 -11.33 -9.54 -16.20
CA GLU A 434 -12.08 -9.34 -17.46
C GLU A 434 -12.96 -8.09 -17.39
N ASN A 435 -13.63 -7.87 -16.26
CA ASN A 435 -14.60 -6.77 -16.11
C ASN A 435 -13.94 -5.38 -15.98
N THR A 436 -12.73 -5.31 -15.43
CA THR A 436 -12.05 -4.04 -15.14
C THR A 436 -10.73 -3.88 -15.89
N GLY A 437 -10.06 -4.97 -16.26
CA GLY A 437 -8.68 -4.95 -16.75
C GLY A 437 -7.63 -4.90 -15.63
N ILE A 438 -8.02 -5.00 -14.36
CA ILE A 438 -7.08 -5.05 -13.24
C ILE A 438 -6.44 -6.45 -13.16
N THR A 439 -5.12 -6.50 -13.01
CA THR A 439 -4.35 -7.76 -12.85
C THR A 439 -3.63 -7.81 -11.50
N LEU A 440 -3.35 -9.02 -11.01
CA LEU A 440 -2.58 -9.25 -9.78
C LEU A 440 -1.15 -9.70 -10.10
N THR A 441 -0.17 -9.14 -9.38
CA THR A 441 1.21 -9.62 -9.40
C THR A 441 1.37 -10.90 -8.57
N GLU A 442 2.55 -11.53 -8.61
CA GLU A 442 2.87 -12.70 -7.75
C GLU A 442 2.74 -12.39 -6.24
N SER A 443 2.98 -11.14 -5.84
CA SER A 443 2.82 -10.64 -4.47
C SER A 443 1.42 -10.09 -4.19
N GLN A 444 0.47 -10.29 -5.11
CA GLN A 444 -0.91 -9.79 -5.03
C GLN A 444 -1.00 -8.25 -4.92
N ALA A 445 -0.05 -7.53 -5.54
CA ALA A 445 -0.23 -6.12 -5.85
C ALA A 445 -1.12 -5.98 -7.09
N MET A 446 -1.85 -4.87 -7.22
CA MET A 446 -2.76 -4.64 -8.34
C MET A 446 -2.13 -3.75 -9.42
N LEU A 447 -2.44 -4.03 -10.67
CA LEU A 447 -2.13 -3.18 -11.83
C LEU A 447 -3.43 -2.88 -12.59
N PRO A 448 -3.73 -1.62 -12.96
CA PRO A 448 -2.93 -0.41 -12.72
C PRO A 448 -2.73 -0.13 -11.21
N THR A 449 -1.66 0.61 -10.87
CA THR A 449 -1.30 0.85 -9.45
C THR A 449 -2.38 1.64 -8.71
N ALA A 450 -3.06 2.54 -9.43
CA ALA A 450 -4.24 3.25 -8.94
C ALA A 450 -5.47 2.32 -8.97
N ALA A 451 -5.52 1.38 -8.02
CA ALA A 451 -6.61 0.41 -7.89
C ALA A 451 -6.90 0.06 -6.43
N VAL A 452 -8.16 -0.27 -6.14
CA VAL A 452 -8.63 -0.68 -4.80
C VAL A 452 -9.56 -1.89 -4.96
N SER A 453 -9.41 -2.89 -4.10
CA SER A 453 -10.32 -4.04 -4.03
C SER A 453 -10.58 -4.44 -2.59
N GLY A 454 -11.80 -4.85 -2.27
CA GLY A 454 -12.15 -5.30 -0.94
C GLY A 454 -13.51 -5.98 -0.87
N PHE A 455 -13.91 -6.31 0.34
CA PHE A 455 -15.22 -6.86 0.66
C PHE A 455 -16.17 -5.78 1.17
N TYR A 456 -17.46 -6.04 1.21
CA TYR A 456 -18.48 -5.22 1.86
C TYR A 456 -19.18 -6.01 2.96
N PHE A 457 -19.25 -5.44 4.16
CA PHE A 457 -20.04 -5.93 5.28
C PHE A 457 -21.08 -4.88 5.64
N ALA A 458 -22.35 -5.28 5.75
CA ALA A 458 -23.46 -4.35 5.95
C ALA A 458 -23.99 -4.32 7.40
N HIS A 459 -23.46 -5.16 8.29
CA HIS A 459 -23.85 -5.17 9.69
C HIS A 459 -23.51 -3.83 10.37
N PRO A 460 -24.42 -3.20 11.14
CA PRO A 460 -24.18 -1.87 11.70
C PRO A 460 -23.08 -1.84 12.77
N GLU A 461 -22.85 -2.95 13.46
CA GLU A 461 -21.75 -3.09 14.42
C GLU A 461 -20.41 -3.51 13.78
N SER A 462 -20.37 -3.68 12.46
CA SER A 462 -19.12 -3.97 11.76
C SER A 462 -18.13 -2.81 11.88
N GLN A 463 -16.86 -3.12 12.16
CA GLN A 463 -15.83 -2.13 12.40
C GLN A 463 -14.45 -2.65 11.98
N TYR A 464 -13.56 -1.72 11.64
CA TYR A 464 -12.15 -2.04 11.41
C TYR A 464 -11.42 -2.30 12.74
N PHE A 465 -10.64 -3.37 12.77
CA PHE A 465 -9.76 -3.72 13.89
C PHE A 465 -8.45 -4.28 13.35
N GLY A 466 -7.37 -4.30 14.15
CA GLY A 466 -6.15 -5.02 13.78
C GLY A 466 -6.17 -6.45 14.29
N VAL A 467 -5.97 -7.45 13.42
CA VAL A 467 -5.82 -8.87 13.82
C VAL A 467 -4.66 -9.02 14.81
N ALA A 468 -3.58 -8.25 14.62
CA ALA A 468 -2.36 -8.28 15.41
C ALA A 468 -1.68 -9.66 15.35
N ARG A 469 -1.12 -10.14 16.47
CA ARG A 469 -0.36 -11.40 16.51
C ARG A 469 -1.27 -12.62 16.65
N ILE A 470 -0.96 -13.68 15.92
CA ILE A 470 -1.62 -14.99 15.93
C ILE A 470 -0.62 -16.08 16.33
N GLY A 471 -1.13 -17.08 17.05
CA GLY A 471 -0.40 -18.27 17.45
C GLY A 471 -0.37 -19.33 16.36
N ARG A 472 0.52 -20.30 16.54
CA ARG A 472 0.74 -21.40 15.59
C ARG A 472 -0.50 -22.25 15.34
N ASP A 473 -1.33 -22.44 16.36
CA ASP A 473 -2.59 -23.18 16.26
C ASP A 473 -3.56 -22.55 15.24
N GLN A 474 -3.65 -21.22 15.19
CA GLN A 474 -4.43 -20.53 14.18
C GLN A 474 -3.78 -20.57 12.79
N VAL A 475 -2.46 -20.51 12.70
CA VAL A 475 -1.76 -20.65 11.40
C VAL A 475 -2.03 -22.01 10.78
N GLU A 476 -1.95 -23.09 11.57
CA GLU A 476 -2.21 -24.46 11.12
C GLU A 476 -3.68 -24.64 10.69
N ASP A 477 -4.62 -24.14 11.49
CA ASP A 477 -6.05 -24.13 11.15
C ASP A 477 -6.36 -23.30 9.88
N TYR A 478 -5.77 -22.11 9.76
CA TYR A 478 -5.96 -21.23 8.60
C TYR A 478 -5.38 -21.85 7.33
N ALA A 479 -4.18 -22.45 7.40
CA ALA A 479 -3.55 -23.14 6.28
C ALA A 479 -4.47 -24.25 5.73
N ALA A 480 -5.05 -25.06 6.62
CA ALA A 480 -6.01 -26.10 6.26
C ALA A 480 -7.27 -25.51 5.60
N ARG A 481 -7.85 -24.44 6.16
CA ARG A 481 -9.03 -23.75 5.59
C ARG A 481 -8.77 -23.12 4.23
N ARG A 482 -7.55 -22.63 4.00
CA ARG A 482 -7.08 -22.08 2.72
C ARG A 482 -6.73 -23.15 1.68
N GLY A 483 -6.58 -24.41 2.09
CA GLY A 483 -6.01 -25.45 1.22
C GLY A 483 -4.54 -25.18 0.87
N ALA A 484 -3.81 -24.47 1.72
CA ALA A 484 -2.40 -24.12 1.54
C ALA A 484 -1.53 -24.88 2.56
N ASP A 485 -0.24 -25.03 2.26
CA ASP A 485 0.71 -25.52 3.25
C ASP A 485 1.04 -24.44 4.30
N ILE A 486 1.55 -24.89 5.45
CA ILE A 486 1.86 -24.02 6.59
C ILE A 486 2.93 -23.00 6.21
N ALA A 487 3.98 -23.37 5.47
CA ALA A 487 5.08 -22.48 5.15
C ALA A 487 4.63 -21.33 4.21
N THR A 488 3.78 -21.64 3.24
CA THR A 488 3.13 -20.63 2.39
C THR A 488 2.25 -19.69 3.23
N THR A 489 1.49 -20.23 4.18
CA THR A 489 0.63 -19.43 5.07
C THR A 489 1.45 -18.53 5.99
N GLU A 490 2.51 -19.04 6.60
CA GLU A 490 3.46 -18.28 7.42
C GLU A 490 4.14 -17.16 6.63
N ARG A 491 4.41 -17.37 5.34
CA ARG A 491 4.96 -16.32 4.47
C ARG A 491 3.97 -15.17 4.31
N TRP A 492 2.72 -15.44 3.97
CA TRP A 492 1.70 -14.39 3.80
C TRP A 492 1.35 -13.67 5.10
N LEU A 493 1.38 -14.39 6.23
CA LEU A 493 1.00 -13.88 7.54
C LEU A 493 2.19 -13.48 8.41
N ARG A 494 3.41 -13.42 7.84
CA ARG A 494 4.64 -13.13 8.59
C ARG A 494 4.57 -11.90 9.50
N PRO A 495 3.95 -10.76 9.11
CA PRO A 495 3.79 -9.60 10.00
C PRO A 495 2.90 -9.86 11.22
N ASN A 496 2.09 -10.92 11.19
CA ASN A 496 1.11 -11.30 12.19
C ASN A 496 1.54 -12.51 13.02
N LEU A 497 2.68 -13.14 12.77
CA LEU A 497 3.16 -14.26 13.58
C LEU A 497 3.69 -13.78 14.94
N ASP A 498 3.55 -14.61 15.99
CA ASP A 498 3.98 -14.30 17.37
C ASP A 498 5.47 -14.03 17.55
#